data_AF-A0A9N9NP51-F1
#
_entry.id   AF-A0A9N9NP51-F1
#
_cell.length_a   1.000
_cell.length_b   1.000
_cell.length_c   1.000
_cell.angle_alpha   90.00
_cell.angle_beta   90.00
_cell.angle_gamma   90.00
#
_symmetry.space_group_name_H-M   'P 1'
#
loop_
_entity.id
_entity.type
_entity.pdbx_description
1 polymer ?
#
loop_
_entity_poly.entity_id
_entity_poly.type
_entity_poly.pdbx_seq_one_letter_code
_entity_poly.pdbx_strand_id
1 'polypeptide(L)' 'KKELCEWKRNNPSYNQEDLSNKFNISVSQVCRILKEKDKWLSIDVSNKKFSNQKWDRGAKFPEIESALYLW' A
#
# COMPACT_ATOMS: atom_id res chain seq x y z
N LYS A 1 -0.18 5.98 1.38
CA LYS A 1 0.80 4.87 1.24
C LYS A 1 1.63 5.00 -0.04
N LYS A 2 1.00 5.15 -1.20
CA LYS A 2 1.69 5.41 -2.48
C LYS A 2 2.64 6.61 -2.41
N GLU A 3 2.16 7.74 -1.88
CA GLU A 3 2.97 8.95 -1.68
C GLU A 3 4.25 8.71 -0.85
N LEU A 4 4.18 7.90 0.21
CA LEU A 4 5.34 7.52 1.02
C LEU A 4 6.38 6.76 0.18
N CYS A 5 5.92 5.82 -0.65
CA CYS A 5 6.78 5.02 -1.52
C CYS A 5 7.39 5.86 -2.65
N GLU A 6 6.62 6.78 -3.25
CA GLU A 6 7.12 7.73 -4.26
C GLU A 6 8.16 8.69 -3.65
N TRP A 7 7.89 9.18 -2.45
CA TRP A 7 8.80 10.08 -1.76
C TRP A 7 10.14 9.41 -1.43
N LYS A 8 10.10 8.16 -0.93
CA LYS A 8 11.31 7.35 -0.68
C LYS A 8 12.02 6.95 -1.98
N ARG A 9 11.30 6.78 -3.09
CA ARG A 9 11.90 6.56 -4.42
C ARG A 9 12.69 7.77 -4.90
N ASN A 10 12.17 8.98 -4.66
CA ASN A 10 12.85 10.23 -5.03
C ASN A 10 13.98 10.59 -4.05
N ASN A 11 13.94 10.08 -2.82
CA ASN A 11 14.89 10.39 -1.75
C ASN A 11 15.44 9.11 -1.10
N PRO A 12 16.33 8.35 -1.78
CA PRO A 12 16.83 7.08 -1.27
C PRO A 12 17.64 7.21 0.02
N SER A 13 18.27 8.37 0.26
CA SER A 13 19.16 8.60 1.41
C SER A 13 18.45 8.81 2.76
N TYR A 14 17.14 9.05 2.77
CA TYR A 14 16.42 9.35 4.02
C TYR A 14 16.21 8.11 4.89
N ASN A 15 16.34 8.25 6.20
CA ASN A 15 16.16 7.12 7.11
C ASN A 15 14.67 6.83 7.34
N GLN A 16 14.36 5.62 7.82
CA GLN A 16 12.97 5.25 8.14
C GLN A 16 12.40 6.05 9.32
N GLU A 17 13.26 6.50 10.23
CA GLU A 17 12.89 7.38 11.34
C GLU A 17 12.47 8.77 10.86
N ASP A 18 13.19 9.33 9.88
CA ASP A 18 12.82 10.62 9.28
C ASP A 18 11.47 10.55 8.57
N LEU A 19 11.20 9.44 7.89
CA LEU A 19 9.91 9.16 7.26
C LEU A 19 8.79 9.02 8.31
N SER A 20 9.09 8.35 9.42
CA SER A 20 8.16 8.21 10.55
C SER A 20 7.73 9.57 11.09
N ASN A 21 8.71 10.46 11.32
CA ASN A 21 8.46 11.83 11.80
C ASN A 21 7.69 12.66 10.77
N LYS A 22 8.08 12.59 9.50
CA LYS A 22 7.44 13.39 8.44
C LYS A 22 5.99 13.00 8.19
N PHE A 23 5.68 11.72 8.24
CA PHE A 23 4.33 11.21 7.96
C PHE A 23 3.50 10.97 9.23
N ASN A 24 4.05 11.20 10.43
CA ASN A 24 3.43 10.90 11.73
C ASN A 24 2.92 9.46 11.84
N ILE A 25 3.73 8.52 11.36
CA ILE A 25 3.42 7.08 11.30
C ILE A 25 4.56 6.34 11.98
N SER A 26 4.30 5.23 12.67
CA SER A 26 5.38 4.49 13.34
C SER A 26 6.42 3.96 12.36
N VAL A 27 7.68 3.85 12.79
CA VAL A 27 8.76 3.25 12.00
C VAL A 27 8.40 1.83 11.51
N SER A 28 7.72 1.05 12.35
CA SER A 28 7.24 -0.29 11.98
C SER A 28 6.20 -0.27 10.84
N GLN A 29 5.30 0.71 10.86
CA GLN A 29 4.34 0.94 9.78
C GLN A 29 5.03 1.40 8.49
N VAL A 30 6.01 2.31 8.59
CA VAL A 30 6.85 2.74 7.44
C VAL A 30 7.54 1.52 6.81
N CYS A 31 8.21 0.69 7.62
CA CYS A 31 8.88 -0.52 7.15
C CYS A 31 7.90 -1.49 6.47
N ARG A 32 6.72 -1.72 7.06
CA ARG A 32 5.68 -2.56 6.46
C ARG A 32 5.20 -2.02 5.12
N ILE A 33 4.97 -0.71 5.00
CA ILE A 33 4.53 -0.09 3.75
C ILE A 33 5.64 -0.19 2.68
N LEU A 34 6.90 0.02 3.06
CA LEU A 34 8.04 -0.06 2.13
C LEU A 34 8.32 -1.50 1.65
N LYS A 35 8.03 -2.53 2.45
CA LYS A 35 8.10 -3.94 1.99
C LYS A 35 7.13 -4.21 0.84
N GLU A 36 5.94 -3.64 0.91
CA GLU A 36 4.91 -3.76 -0.14
C GLU A 36 5.00 -2.61 -1.17
N LYS A 37 6.15 -1.93 -1.30
CA LYS A 37 6.28 -0.73 -2.15
C LYS A 37 5.82 -0.94 -3.59
N ASP A 38 6.13 -2.10 -4.19
CA ASP A 38 5.84 -2.36 -5.60
C ASP A 38 4.33 -2.47 -5.82
N LYS A 39 3.62 -3.06 -4.86
CA LYS A 39 2.15 -3.08 -4.82
C LYS A 39 1.59 -1.67 -4.70
N TRP A 40 2.10 -0.84 -3.77
CA TRP A 40 1.59 0.52 -3.57
C TRP A 40 1.89 1.45 -4.75
N LEU A 41 3.01 1.25 -5.45
CA LEU A 41 3.38 2.01 -6.66
C LEU A 41 2.55 1.59 -7.87
N SER A 42 2.21 0.30 -7.98
CA SER A 42 1.41 -0.26 -9.09
C SER A 42 -0.08 0.08 -9.00
N ILE A 43 -0.57 0.50 -7.83
CA ILE A 43 -1.96 0.98 -7.70
C ILE A 43 -2.10 2.28 -8.49
N ASP A 44 -2.85 2.23 -9.57
CA ASP A 44 -3.22 3.41 -10.33
C ASP A 44 -4.27 4.22 -9.54
N VAL A 45 -3.96 5.48 -9.27
CA VAL A 45 -4.84 6.40 -8.52
C VAL A 45 -6.06 6.77 -9.35
N SER A 46 -5.97 6.64 -10.69
CA SER A 46 -7.11 6.81 -11.60
C SER A 46 -8.20 5.75 -11.38
N ASN A 47 -7.83 4.61 -10.81
CA ASN A 47 -8.71 3.48 -10.62
C ASN A 47 -9.50 3.66 -9.31
N LYS A 48 -10.66 4.33 -9.43
CA LYS A 48 -11.58 4.74 -8.33
C LYS A 48 -11.92 3.61 -7.34
N LYS A 49 -11.78 2.34 -7.73
CA LYS A 49 -11.96 1.17 -6.85
C LYS A 49 -10.92 1.10 -5.72
N PHE A 50 -9.69 1.54 -5.95
CA PHE A 50 -8.59 1.40 -4.98
C PHE A 50 -8.31 2.69 -4.19
N SER A 51 -8.80 3.84 -4.67
CA SER A 51 -8.53 5.15 -4.04
C SER A 51 -9.06 5.24 -2.60
N ASN A 52 -10.20 4.58 -2.32
CA ASN A 52 -10.84 4.62 -0.99
C ASN A 52 -10.46 3.42 -0.10
N GLN A 53 -9.59 2.53 -0.58
CA GLN A 53 -9.29 1.28 0.11
C GLN A 53 -8.30 1.51 1.25
N LYS A 54 -8.83 1.65 2.48
CA LYS A 54 -8.03 1.80 3.71
C LYS A 54 -7.34 0.50 4.12
N TRP A 55 -8.02 -0.63 3.91
CA TRP A 55 -7.53 -1.97 4.21
C TRP A 55 -7.60 -2.87 2.99
N ASP A 56 -6.51 -3.59 2.75
CA ASP A 56 -6.51 -4.73 1.86
C ASP A 56 -6.84 -5.98 2.69
N ARG A 57 -8.13 -6.26 2.85
CA ARG A 57 -8.60 -7.53 3.37
C ARG A 57 -8.84 -8.41 2.15
N GLY A 58 -8.04 -9.46 2.00
CA GLY A 58 -8.30 -10.47 0.98
C GLY A 58 -9.72 -11.05 1.13
N ALA A 59 -10.22 -11.63 0.04
CA ALA A 59 -11.48 -12.37 0.06
C ALA A 59 -11.50 -13.39 1.20
N LYS A 60 -12.64 -13.52 1.90
CA LYS A 60 -12.76 -14.48 3.00
C LYS A 60 -12.79 -15.92 2.47
N PHE A 61 -13.38 -16.10 1.28
CA PHE A 61 -13.48 -17.37 0.59
C PHE A 61 -13.19 -17.17 -0.90
N PRO A 62 -11.90 -16.99 -1.28
CA PRO A 62 -11.54 -16.67 -2.66
C PRO A 62 -12.04 -17.72 -3.66
N GLU A 63 -12.03 -19.00 -3.27
CA GLU A 63 -12.48 -20.11 -4.09
C GLU A 63 -14.00 -20.03 -4.36
N ILE A 64 -14.81 -19.78 -3.33
CA ILE A 64 -16.27 -19.65 -3.45
C ILE A 64 -16.63 -18.42 -4.30
N GLU A 65 -15.96 -17.29 -4.07
CA GLU A 65 -16.19 -16.07 -4.86
C GLU A 65 -15.84 -16.28 -6.33
N SER A 66 -14.77 -17.02 -6.63
CA SER A 66 -14.40 -17.35 -8.01
C SER A 66 -15.40 -18.28 -8.69
N ALA A 67 -15.92 -19.29 -7.97
CA ALA A 67 -16.96 -20.18 -8.48
C ALA A 67 -18.29 -19.44 -8.71
N LEU A 68 -18.66 -18.53 -7.81
CA LEU A 68 -19.86 -17.70 -7.95
C LEU A 68 -19.75 -16.73 -9.14
N TYR A 69 -18.57 -16.19 -9.42
CA TYR A 69 -18.35 -15.30 -10.56
C TYR A 69 -18.60 -15.98 -11.91
N LEU A 70 -18.37 -17.30 -11.98
CA LEU A 70 -18.58 -18.11 -13.20
C LEU A 70 -20.03 -18.54 -13.40
N TRP A 71 -20.91 -18.33 -12.41
CA TRP A 71 -22.31 -18.74 -12.42
C TRP A 71 -23.21 -17.63 -12.96
#